data_AF-A0A8S7IF70-F1
#
_entry.id   AF-A0A8S7IF70-F1
#
_cell.length_a   1.000
_cell.length_b   1.000
_cell.length_c   1.000
_cell.angle_alpha   90.00
_cell.angle_beta   90.00
_cell.angle_gamma   90.00
#
_symmetry.space_group_name_H-M   'P 1'
#
loop_
_entity.id
_entity.type
_entity.pdbx_description
1 polymer ?
#
loop_
_entity_poly.entity_id
_entity_poly.type
_entity_poly.pdbx_seq_one_letter_code
_entity_poly.pdbx_strand_id
1 'polypeptide(L)'
;QSGKTTVENNYLSVSEKTELEIAKQKLKNSKDPAEREKAQQKYDALLEKDISSDKAVIAACSNGQAASAACAGERLKVIAAKGGYETGHYNNQVSDMYPDAYGQIVNLLNITSVDAQNQQQVKDAMVNYAMVQFGVDRATAQAYVETYDGMKVVAASMAPVIGAAAASKIEVLAGKQRLSNSFEVSSLPDANGKNHITAVKGDAKIPVDKIELYMRGKASGDLDSLQAEYNSLKDARISSQKEFAKDPNNAKRMEVLEKQIHNIERSQDMARVLEQAGIVNTASNNSMIMDKLLDSAQGATSANRKTSVVVSGPNGNVRIYATWTILPDGTKRLSTVNTGTFK
;
A
#
# COMPACT_ATOMS: atom_id res chain seq x y z
N GLN A 1 24.30 49.26 1.10
CA GLN A 1 24.07 47.90 1.62
C GLN A 1 22.76 47.41 1.03
N SER A 2 22.84 46.60 -0.04
CA SER A 2 21.66 45.95 -0.61
C SER A 2 21.24 44.84 0.35
N GLY A 3 19.99 44.89 0.82
CA GLY A 3 19.45 43.91 1.76
C GLY A 3 19.57 42.51 1.18
N LYS A 4 20.21 41.61 1.93
CA LYS A 4 20.07 40.17 1.71
C LYS A 4 18.59 39.83 1.89
N THR A 5 17.85 39.75 0.80
CA THR A 5 16.66 38.90 0.74
C THR A 5 17.16 37.48 0.87
N THR A 6 17.26 37.00 2.11
CA THR A 6 17.47 35.59 2.42
C THR A 6 16.31 34.86 1.77
N VAL A 7 16.59 34.24 0.62
CA VAL A 7 15.63 33.63 -0.28
C VAL A 7 14.77 32.67 0.54
N GLU A 8 13.46 32.92 0.63
CA GLU A 8 12.52 31.86 0.97
C GLU A 8 12.88 30.67 0.08
N ASN A 9 13.31 29.54 0.65
CA ASN A 9 13.50 28.27 -0.07
C ASN A 9 12.13 27.71 -0.50
N ASN A 10 11.34 28.54 -1.16
CA ASN A 10 9.97 28.34 -1.58
C ASN A 10 9.97 28.43 -3.10
N TYR A 11 9.88 27.26 -3.72
CA TYR A 11 9.89 27.06 -5.17
C TYR A 11 8.48 27.15 -5.76
N LEU A 12 7.47 27.55 -4.98
CA LEU A 12 6.13 27.80 -5.46
C LEU A 12 6.01 29.17 -6.13
N SER A 13 5.27 29.21 -7.24
CA SER A 13 4.85 30.46 -7.88
C SER A 13 3.90 31.27 -6.97
N VAL A 14 3.71 32.55 -7.28
CA VAL A 14 2.80 33.44 -6.51
C VAL A 14 1.38 32.87 -6.43
N SER A 15 0.87 32.31 -7.53
CA SER A 15 -0.45 31.67 -7.58
C SER A 15 -0.51 30.46 -6.66
N GLU A 16 0.53 29.63 -6.64
CA GLU A 16 0.61 28.43 -5.81
C GLU A 16 0.75 28.73 -4.32
N LYS A 17 1.49 29.79 -3.96
CA LYS A 17 1.52 30.30 -2.57
C LYS A 17 0.13 30.73 -2.12
N THR A 18 -0.63 31.39 -3.00
CA THR A 18 -2.02 31.78 -2.72
C THR A 18 -2.91 30.55 -2.51
N GLU A 19 -2.80 29.55 -3.37
CA GLU A 19 -3.54 28.28 -3.24
C GLU A 19 -3.17 27.52 -1.96
N LEU A 20 -1.90 27.54 -1.55
CA LEU A 20 -1.43 26.91 -0.32
C LEU A 20 -2.08 27.56 0.91
N GLU A 21 -2.11 28.88 0.96
CA GLU A 21 -2.75 29.60 2.07
C GLU A 21 -4.28 29.39 2.09
N ILE A 22 -4.92 29.33 0.93
CA ILE A 22 -6.35 28.95 0.84
C ILE A 22 -6.57 27.53 1.41
N ALA A 23 -5.71 26.58 1.06
CA ALA A 23 -5.80 25.21 1.57
C ALA A 23 -5.62 25.18 3.10
N LYS A 24 -4.62 25.88 3.67
CA LYS A 24 -4.42 26.02 5.12
C LYS A 24 -5.65 26.61 5.82
N GLN A 25 -6.24 27.67 5.27
CA GLN A 25 -7.44 28.28 5.84
C GLN A 25 -8.63 27.33 5.81
N LYS A 26 -8.84 26.59 4.72
CA LYS A 26 -9.91 25.57 4.63
C LYS A 26 -9.72 24.45 5.64
N LEU A 27 -8.49 23.96 5.81
CA LEU A 27 -8.17 22.93 6.80
C LEU A 27 -8.49 23.36 8.24
N LYS A 28 -8.27 24.65 8.56
CA LYS A 28 -8.54 25.24 9.87
C LYS A 28 -10.01 25.58 10.10
N ASN A 29 -10.68 26.14 9.10
CA ASN A 29 -11.98 26.81 9.29
C ASN A 29 -13.18 26.00 8.79
N SER A 30 -13.01 25.16 7.76
CA SER A 30 -14.14 24.41 7.19
C SER A 30 -14.68 23.38 8.19
N LYS A 31 -16.00 23.21 8.18
CA LYS A 31 -16.71 22.18 8.95
C LYS A 31 -17.09 20.97 8.09
N ASP A 32 -16.94 21.05 6.77
CA ASP A 32 -17.21 19.96 5.84
C ASP A 32 -15.98 19.03 5.76
N PRO A 33 -16.08 17.75 6.20
CA PRO A 33 -14.98 16.80 6.11
C PRO A 33 -14.50 16.57 4.67
N ALA A 34 -15.39 16.57 3.69
CA ALA A 34 -15.02 16.36 2.29
C ALA A 34 -14.26 17.56 1.71
N GLU A 35 -14.59 18.77 2.15
CA GLU A 35 -13.82 19.97 1.80
C GLU A 35 -12.44 19.98 2.46
N ARG A 36 -12.36 19.60 3.74
CA ARG A 36 -11.08 19.48 4.46
C ARG A 36 -10.16 18.44 3.82
N GLU A 37 -10.71 17.29 3.41
CA GLU A 37 -9.94 16.25 2.71
C GLU A 37 -9.36 16.75 1.39
N LYS A 38 -10.17 17.42 0.56
CA LYS A 38 -9.68 18.04 -0.69
C LYS A 38 -8.63 19.12 -0.42
N ALA A 39 -8.80 19.90 0.65
CA ALA A 39 -7.83 20.92 1.06
C ALA A 39 -6.51 20.26 1.52
N GLN A 40 -6.57 19.12 2.22
CA GLN A 40 -5.39 18.36 2.63
C GLN A 40 -4.62 17.85 1.41
N GLN A 41 -5.31 17.21 0.47
CA GLN A 41 -4.70 16.74 -0.77
C GLN A 41 -4.03 17.86 -1.57
N LYS A 42 -4.67 19.04 -1.63
CA LYS A 42 -4.10 20.21 -2.30
C LYS A 42 -2.88 20.75 -1.56
N TYR A 43 -2.93 20.81 -0.24
CA TYR A 43 -1.81 21.21 0.61
C TYR A 43 -0.60 20.27 0.40
N ASP A 44 -0.81 18.96 0.48
CA ASP A 44 0.24 17.95 0.32
C ASP A 44 0.85 17.99 -1.09
N ALA A 45 0.04 18.16 -2.14
CA ALA A 45 0.53 18.28 -3.52
C ALA A 45 1.39 19.53 -3.74
N LEU A 46 1.02 20.65 -3.14
CA LEU A 46 1.81 21.88 -3.21
C LEU A 46 3.11 21.75 -2.42
N LEU A 47 3.07 21.13 -1.24
CA LEU A 47 4.26 20.88 -0.45
C LEU A 47 5.24 19.92 -1.16
N GLU A 48 4.72 18.87 -1.79
CA GLU A 48 5.52 17.96 -2.63
C GLU A 48 6.18 18.71 -3.78
N LYS A 49 5.43 19.57 -4.48
CA LYS A 49 5.99 20.38 -5.58
C LYS A 49 7.09 21.31 -5.08
N ASP A 50 6.89 21.95 -3.94
CA ASP A 50 7.86 22.86 -3.34
C ASP A 50 9.16 22.13 -2.94
N ILE A 51 9.05 20.92 -2.36
CA ILE A 51 10.22 20.11 -1.99
C ILE A 51 10.93 19.56 -3.23
N SER A 52 10.19 18.95 -4.15
CA SER A 52 10.75 18.31 -5.35
C SER A 52 11.34 19.29 -6.36
N SER A 53 10.99 20.58 -6.27
CA SER A 53 11.57 21.63 -7.11
C SER A 53 12.89 22.19 -6.57
N ASP A 54 13.31 21.79 -5.36
CA ASP A 54 14.59 22.23 -4.82
C ASP A 54 15.77 21.71 -5.66
N LYS A 55 16.75 22.57 -5.93
CA LYS A 55 17.88 22.25 -6.81
C LYS A 55 18.68 21.04 -6.32
N ALA A 56 18.91 20.91 -5.01
CA ALA A 56 19.65 19.77 -4.44
C ALA A 56 18.80 18.49 -4.51
N VAL A 57 17.50 18.62 -4.24
CA VAL A 57 16.55 17.51 -4.38
C VAL A 57 16.46 17.03 -5.83
N ILE A 58 16.34 17.93 -6.82
CA ILE A 58 16.34 17.58 -8.25
C ILE A 58 17.63 16.82 -8.61
N ALA A 59 18.79 17.33 -8.17
CA ALA A 59 20.07 16.69 -8.46
C ALA A 59 20.17 15.28 -7.87
N ALA A 60 19.64 15.05 -6.66
CA ALA A 60 19.70 13.77 -5.98
C ALA A 60 18.59 12.78 -6.40
N CYS A 61 17.42 13.26 -6.82
CA CYS A 61 16.23 12.44 -7.10
C CYS A 61 15.96 12.20 -8.59
N SER A 62 16.57 12.97 -9.50
CA SER A 62 16.35 12.83 -10.94
C SER A 62 17.02 11.58 -11.52
N ASN A 63 16.79 11.31 -12.81
CA ASN A 63 17.41 10.20 -13.56
C ASN A 63 17.27 8.81 -12.89
N GLY A 64 16.08 8.51 -12.37
CA GLY A 64 15.77 7.23 -11.73
C GLY A 64 16.28 7.08 -10.29
N GLN A 65 16.85 8.12 -9.68
CA GLN A 65 17.42 8.08 -8.32
C GLN A 65 16.42 8.43 -7.21
N ALA A 66 15.13 8.57 -7.52
CA ALA A 66 14.09 8.99 -6.58
C ALA A 66 13.88 8.03 -5.39
N ALA A 67 14.34 6.78 -5.48
CA ALA A 67 14.30 5.79 -4.39
C ALA A 67 15.64 5.62 -3.66
N SER A 68 16.62 6.49 -3.92
CA SER A 68 17.95 6.43 -3.29
C SER A 68 17.96 7.05 -1.89
N ALA A 69 18.89 6.61 -1.05
CA ALA A 69 19.14 7.24 0.25
C ALA A 69 19.53 8.72 0.11
N ALA A 70 20.28 9.07 -0.95
CA ALA A 70 20.68 10.46 -1.22
C ALA A 70 19.47 11.35 -1.48
N CYS A 71 18.54 10.91 -2.34
CA CYS A 71 17.29 11.65 -2.61
C CYS A 71 16.49 11.90 -1.32
N ALA A 72 16.23 10.84 -0.54
CA ALA A 72 15.49 10.97 0.71
C ALA A 72 16.21 11.88 1.73
N GLY A 73 17.55 11.80 1.80
CA GLY A 73 18.38 12.64 2.64
C GLY A 73 18.30 14.13 2.27
N GLU A 74 18.37 14.49 0.99
CA GLU A 74 18.22 15.89 0.55
C GLU A 74 16.81 16.43 0.83
N ARG A 75 15.76 15.62 0.63
CA ARG A 75 14.40 16.01 0.99
C ARG A 75 14.24 16.31 2.47
N LEU A 76 14.82 15.47 3.34
CA LEU A 76 14.82 15.70 4.79
C LEU A 76 15.50 17.02 5.17
N LYS A 77 16.63 17.37 4.52
CA LYS A 77 17.31 18.66 4.76
C LYS A 77 16.42 19.85 4.40
N VAL A 78 15.72 19.77 3.26
CA VAL A 78 14.78 20.83 2.83
C VAL A 78 13.62 20.98 3.81
N ILE A 79 13.04 19.86 4.28
CA ILE A 79 11.94 19.87 5.25
C ILE A 79 12.40 20.45 6.59
N ALA A 80 13.56 20.03 7.09
CA ALA A 80 14.12 20.54 8.34
C ALA A 80 14.40 22.05 8.25
N ALA A 81 14.94 22.51 7.13
CA ALA A 81 15.15 23.94 6.88
C ALA A 81 13.82 24.71 6.95
N LYS A 82 12.76 24.23 6.28
CA LYS A 82 11.43 24.89 6.26
C LYS A 82 10.78 24.95 7.65
N GLY A 83 10.85 23.87 8.42
CA GLY A 83 10.30 23.82 9.77
C GLY A 83 10.93 24.84 10.73
N GLY A 84 12.22 25.13 10.57
CA GLY A 84 12.90 26.18 11.34
C GLY A 84 12.46 27.62 11.00
N TYR A 85 11.80 27.85 9.87
CA TYR A 85 11.32 29.17 9.46
C TYR A 85 9.86 29.44 9.83
N GLU A 86 8.99 28.44 9.80
CA GLU A 86 7.56 28.62 10.11
C GLU A 86 7.29 28.90 11.61
N THR A 87 8.21 28.51 12.51
CA THR A 87 8.04 28.72 13.96
C THR A 87 8.63 30.02 14.51
N GLY A 88 9.25 30.88 13.69
CA GLY A 88 9.84 32.15 14.13
C GLY A 88 11.01 32.06 15.13
N HIS A 89 11.41 30.84 15.47
CA HIS A 89 12.66 30.47 16.10
C HIS A 89 13.30 29.46 15.16
N TYR A 90 14.60 29.60 14.87
CA TYR A 90 15.46 28.49 14.45
C TYR A 90 15.42 27.47 15.59
N ASN A 91 14.33 26.72 15.68
CA ASN A 91 14.04 25.85 16.79
C ASN A 91 14.60 24.49 16.42
N ASN A 92 15.63 24.08 17.15
CA ASN A 92 16.28 22.78 17.03
C ASN A 92 15.29 21.61 17.22
N GLN A 93 14.06 21.86 17.68
CA GLN A 93 12.99 20.86 17.82
C GLN A 93 12.61 20.13 16.53
N VAL A 94 12.66 20.75 15.35
CA VAL A 94 12.42 20.00 14.07
C VAL A 94 13.62 19.12 13.73
N SER A 95 14.83 19.57 14.07
CA SER A 95 16.07 18.80 14.00
C SER A 95 16.20 17.75 15.10
N ASP A 96 15.36 17.75 16.14
CA ASP A 96 15.39 16.79 17.24
C ASP A 96 14.22 15.78 17.16
N MET A 97 13.07 16.14 16.54
CA MET A 97 11.87 15.29 16.48
C MET A 97 11.92 14.13 15.48
N TYR A 98 12.73 14.24 14.41
CA TYR A 98 12.67 13.36 13.25
C TYR A 98 13.96 12.64 12.80
N PRO A 99 15.20 13.00 13.22
CA PRO A 99 16.40 12.41 12.61
C PRO A 99 16.60 10.92 12.88
N ASP A 100 16.23 10.38 14.04
CA ASP A 100 16.56 8.98 14.35
C ASP A 100 15.65 8.01 13.59
N ALA A 101 14.33 8.20 13.65
CA ALA A 101 13.40 7.35 12.92
C ALA A 101 13.60 7.46 11.40
N TYR A 102 13.63 8.67 10.83
CA TYR A 102 13.85 8.83 9.39
C TYR A 102 15.29 8.50 8.98
N GLY A 103 16.30 8.71 9.84
CA GLY A 103 17.69 8.32 9.56
C GLY A 103 17.83 6.79 9.44
N GLN A 104 17.18 6.03 10.32
CA GLN A 104 17.10 4.58 10.20
C GLN A 104 16.41 4.17 8.88
N ILE A 105 15.27 4.79 8.55
CA ILE A 105 14.55 4.56 7.28
C ILE A 105 15.41 4.85 6.05
N VAL A 106 16.13 5.98 6.03
CA VAL A 106 16.99 6.38 4.91
C VAL A 106 18.13 5.39 4.71
N ASN A 107 18.72 4.88 5.80
CA ASN A 107 19.76 3.87 5.69
C ASN A 107 19.28 2.57 5.04
N LEU A 108 18.01 2.19 5.24
CA LEU A 108 17.42 1.01 4.59
C LEU A 108 17.34 1.19 3.06
N LEU A 109 17.27 2.40 2.53
CA LEU A 109 17.20 2.63 1.09
C LEU A 109 18.47 2.19 0.35
N ASN A 110 19.57 1.93 1.05
CA ASN A 110 20.78 1.34 0.45
C ASN A 110 20.69 -0.19 0.32
N ILE A 111 19.73 -0.83 0.98
CA ILE A 111 19.51 -2.28 0.92
C ILE A 111 18.85 -2.64 -0.42
N THR A 112 19.38 -3.69 -1.06
CA THR A 112 18.86 -4.25 -2.32
C THR A 112 18.16 -5.60 -2.09
N SER A 113 18.64 -6.39 -1.13
CA SER A 113 18.06 -7.67 -0.69
C SER A 113 17.94 -7.71 0.83
N VAL A 114 16.86 -8.30 1.33
CA VAL A 114 16.68 -8.53 2.77
C VAL A 114 17.04 -9.97 3.09
N ASP A 115 17.93 -10.15 4.06
CA ASP A 115 18.43 -11.45 4.51
C ASP A 115 18.61 -11.45 6.04
N ALA A 116 19.16 -12.54 6.59
CA ALA A 116 19.34 -12.70 8.02
C ALA A 116 20.19 -11.59 8.69
N GLN A 117 21.05 -10.89 7.94
CA GLN A 117 21.93 -9.85 8.47
C GLN A 117 21.19 -8.53 8.70
N ASN A 118 20.20 -8.21 7.86
CA ASN A 118 19.54 -6.89 7.86
C ASN A 118 18.02 -6.96 8.11
N GLN A 119 17.41 -8.15 8.14
CA GLN A 119 15.96 -8.31 8.37
C GLN A 119 15.50 -7.66 9.68
N GLN A 120 16.28 -7.77 10.75
CA GLN A 120 15.91 -7.23 12.05
C GLN A 120 16.02 -5.70 12.05
N GLN A 121 17.03 -5.16 11.36
CA GLN A 121 17.18 -3.71 11.16
C GLN A 121 15.98 -3.13 10.42
N VAL A 122 15.51 -3.80 9.36
CA VAL A 122 14.29 -3.40 8.63
C VAL A 122 13.09 -3.40 9.57
N LYS A 123 12.89 -4.49 10.34
CA LYS A 123 11.77 -4.62 11.28
C LYS A 123 11.79 -3.51 12.34
N ASP A 124 12.91 -3.30 13.01
CA ASP A 124 13.02 -2.32 14.09
C ASP A 124 12.81 -0.88 13.60
N ALA A 125 13.34 -0.53 12.42
CA ALA A 125 13.11 0.78 11.83
C ALA A 125 11.62 1.02 11.53
N MET A 126 10.89 0.03 11.00
CA MET A 126 9.44 0.16 10.75
C MET A 126 8.66 0.31 12.06
N VAL A 127 8.99 -0.49 13.07
CA VAL A 127 8.33 -0.43 14.39
C VAL A 127 8.56 0.93 15.05
N ASN A 128 9.82 1.38 15.11
CA ASN A 128 10.18 2.66 15.73
C ASN A 128 9.50 3.82 15.00
N TYR A 129 9.49 3.80 13.66
CA TYR A 129 8.78 4.81 12.87
C TYR A 129 7.28 4.81 13.17
N ALA A 130 6.62 3.65 13.19
CA ALA A 130 5.19 3.55 13.47
C ALA A 130 4.83 4.04 14.89
N MET A 131 5.67 3.76 15.89
CA MET A 131 5.50 4.29 17.25
C MET A 131 5.52 5.83 17.26
N VAL A 132 6.50 6.45 16.61
CA VAL A 132 6.65 7.90 16.56
C VAL A 132 5.54 8.55 15.74
N GLN A 133 5.24 8.00 14.55
CA GLN A 133 4.31 8.59 13.60
C GLN A 133 2.85 8.48 14.05
N PHE A 134 2.47 7.34 14.64
CA PHE A 134 1.09 7.07 15.03
C PHE A 134 0.84 7.23 16.53
N GLY A 135 1.89 7.49 17.33
CA GLY A 135 1.77 7.65 18.79
C GLY A 135 1.32 6.38 19.51
N VAL A 136 1.64 5.21 18.95
CA VAL A 136 1.24 3.90 19.49
C VAL A 136 2.39 3.24 20.25
N ASP A 137 2.05 2.31 21.15
CA ASP A 137 3.05 1.50 21.84
C ASP A 137 3.76 0.51 20.89
N ARG A 138 4.85 -0.09 21.37
CA ARG A 138 5.68 -1.01 20.57
C ARG A 138 4.93 -2.26 20.10
N ALA A 139 4.04 -2.83 20.92
CA ALA A 139 3.30 -4.03 20.55
C ALA A 139 2.25 -3.72 19.48
N THR A 140 1.55 -2.59 19.62
CA THR A 140 0.62 -2.09 18.61
C THR A 140 1.33 -1.76 17.30
N ALA A 141 2.49 -1.09 17.35
CA ALA A 141 3.32 -0.81 16.17
C ALA A 141 3.77 -2.10 15.47
N GLN A 142 4.23 -3.10 16.22
CA GLN A 142 4.62 -4.41 15.70
C GLN A 142 3.46 -5.09 14.96
N ALA A 143 2.29 -5.19 15.60
CA ALA A 143 1.11 -5.78 14.97
C ALA A 143 0.72 -5.05 13.68
N TYR A 144 0.91 -3.73 13.62
CA TYR A 144 0.59 -2.93 12.43
C TYR A 144 1.55 -3.23 11.27
N VAL A 145 2.86 -3.18 11.51
CA VAL A 145 3.88 -3.37 10.46
C VAL A 145 4.03 -4.83 10.00
N GLU A 146 3.57 -5.79 10.81
CA GLU A 146 3.54 -7.22 10.47
C GLU A 146 2.40 -7.59 9.51
N THR A 147 1.51 -6.65 9.17
CA THR A 147 0.44 -6.87 8.19
C THR A 147 0.70 -6.11 6.89
N TYR A 148 0.28 -6.67 5.75
CA TYR A 148 0.40 -5.97 4.46
C TYR A 148 -0.35 -4.63 4.42
N ASP A 149 -1.60 -4.61 4.91
CA ASP A 149 -2.44 -3.42 4.99
C ASP A 149 -1.87 -2.35 5.94
N GLY A 150 -1.46 -2.74 7.15
CA GLY A 150 -0.84 -1.80 8.09
C GLY A 150 0.49 -1.25 7.57
N MET A 151 1.35 -2.11 6.99
CA MET A 151 2.61 -1.66 6.40
C MET A 151 2.40 -0.74 5.19
N LYS A 152 1.34 -0.96 4.40
CA LYS A 152 0.99 -0.05 3.30
C LYS A 152 0.62 1.34 3.81
N VAL A 153 -0.11 1.44 4.92
CA VAL A 153 -0.42 2.72 5.59
C VAL A 153 0.85 3.38 6.14
N VAL A 154 1.71 2.60 6.79
CA VAL A 154 2.99 3.08 7.35
C VAL A 154 3.91 3.62 6.24
N ALA A 155 4.04 2.90 5.13
CA ALA A 155 4.85 3.38 3.99
C ALA A 155 4.22 4.63 3.36
N ALA A 156 2.90 4.66 3.21
CA ALA A 156 2.20 5.83 2.65
C ALA A 156 2.42 7.10 3.49
N SER A 157 2.48 7.01 4.82
CA SER A 157 2.75 8.17 5.68
C SER A 157 4.18 8.71 5.54
N MET A 158 5.11 7.92 5.00
CA MET A 158 6.48 8.38 4.73
C MET A 158 6.57 9.19 3.43
N ALA A 159 5.67 8.97 2.47
CA ALA A 159 5.77 9.53 1.13
C ALA A 159 5.89 11.06 1.07
N PRO A 160 5.17 11.87 1.89
CA PRO A 160 5.34 13.32 1.90
C PRO A 160 6.77 13.76 2.28
N VAL A 161 7.45 12.96 3.10
CA VAL A 161 8.79 13.29 3.62
C VAL A 161 9.88 12.78 2.69
N ILE A 162 9.95 11.47 2.48
CA ILE A 162 11.04 10.83 1.72
C ILE A 162 10.75 10.69 0.22
N GLY A 163 9.53 11.05 -0.22
CA GLY A 163 9.08 10.89 -1.59
C GLY A 163 8.42 9.52 -1.84
N ALA A 164 7.47 9.48 -2.78
CA ALA A 164 6.68 8.28 -3.08
C ALA A 164 7.52 7.08 -3.55
N ALA A 165 8.59 7.32 -4.31
CA ALA A 165 9.46 6.24 -4.81
C ALA A 165 10.26 5.57 -3.67
N ALA A 166 10.82 6.36 -2.75
CA ALA A 166 11.52 5.85 -1.58
C ALA A 166 10.55 5.12 -0.63
N ALA A 167 9.38 5.70 -0.35
CA ALA A 167 8.33 5.06 0.43
C ALA A 167 7.89 3.69 -0.16
N SER A 168 7.70 3.63 -1.48
CA SER A 168 7.39 2.38 -2.18
C SER A 168 8.52 1.35 -2.05
N LYS A 169 9.79 1.77 -2.11
CA LYS A 169 10.93 0.89 -1.87
C LYS A 169 10.94 0.36 -0.43
N ILE A 170 10.60 1.18 0.56
CA ILE A 170 10.47 0.75 1.96
C ILE A 170 9.35 -0.28 2.14
N GLU A 171 8.20 -0.09 1.49
CA GLU A 171 7.11 -1.07 1.49
C GLU A 171 7.58 -2.43 0.93
N VAL A 172 8.39 -2.42 -0.13
CA VAL A 172 9.00 -3.64 -0.71
C VAL A 172 10.00 -4.29 0.24
N LEU A 173 10.88 -3.52 0.89
CA LEU A 173 11.85 -4.06 1.85
C LEU A 173 11.15 -4.69 3.06
N ALA A 174 10.12 -4.03 3.60
CA ALA A 174 9.28 -4.59 4.64
C ALA A 174 8.54 -5.85 4.16
N GLY A 175 8.11 -5.90 2.89
CA GLY A 175 7.56 -7.10 2.26
C GLY A 175 8.55 -8.25 2.18
N LYS A 176 9.81 -8.00 1.75
CA LYS A 176 10.88 -9.02 1.73
C LYS A 176 11.18 -9.55 3.14
N GLN A 177 11.20 -8.66 4.14
CA GLN A 177 11.40 -9.01 5.54
C GLN A 177 10.25 -9.88 6.07
N ARG A 178 9.00 -9.48 5.82
CA ARG A 178 7.80 -10.18 6.29
C ARG A 178 7.64 -11.55 5.62
N LEU A 179 7.85 -11.63 4.31
CA LEU A 179 7.54 -12.82 3.51
C LEU A 179 8.76 -13.68 3.19
N SER A 180 9.90 -13.50 3.86
CA SER A 180 11.16 -14.23 3.57
C SER A 180 10.96 -15.73 3.32
N ASN A 181 11.34 -16.17 2.12
CA ASN A 181 11.25 -17.55 1.64
C ASN A 181 12.14 -17.75 0.41
N SER A 182 11.99 -18.87 -0.30
CA SER A 182 12.69 -19.17 -1.56
C SER A 182 12.16 -18.41 -2.79
N PHE A 183 11.51 -17.26 -2.60
CA PHE A 183 11.05 -16.35 -3.65
C PHE A 183 11.43 -14.90 -3.31
N GLU A 184 11.50 -14.06 -4.33
CA GLU A 184 11.79 -12.64 -4.17
C GLU A 184 10.50 -11.81 -4.06
N VAL A 185 10.54 -10.72 -3.29
CA VAL A 185 9.45 -9.72 -3.27
C VAL A 185 9.90 -8.45 -3.97
N SER A 186 9.12 -7.97 -4.93
CA SER A 186 9.41 -6.74 -5.69
C SER A 186 8.14 -5.98 -6.04
N SER A 187 8.27 -4.73 -6.49
CA SER A 187 7.15 -3.93 -6.99
C SER A 187 7.08 -4.04 -8.51
N LEU A 188 5.95 -4.50 -9.04
CA LEU A 188 5.71 -4.61 -10.49
C LEU A 188 4.53 -3.72 -10.90
N PRO A 189 4.66 -2.93 -11.98
CA PRO A 189 3.55 -2.13 -12.49
C PRO A 189 2.49 -3.01 -13.16
N ASP A 190 1.23 -2.62 -13.06
CA ASP A 190 0.15 -3.13 -13.90
C ASP A 190 0.06 -2.36 -15.24
N ALA A 191 -0.96 -2.69 -16.04
CA ALA A 191 -1.19 -2.07 -17.35
C ALA A 191 -1.45 -0.54 -17.27
N ASN A 192 -1.82 -0.03 -16.10
CA ASN A 192 -2.06 1.40 -15.85
C ASN A 192 -0.84 2.07 -15.18
N GLY A 193 0.30 1.36 -15.04
CA GLY A 193 1.49 1.86 -14.36
C GLY A 193 1.37 1.88 -12.84
N LYS A 194 0.31 1.29 -12.25
CA LYS A 194 0.17 1.21 -10.80
C LYS A 194 1.04 0.08 -10.27
N ASN A 195 1.87 0.38 -9.28
CA ASN A 195 2.75 -0.57 -8.63
C ASN A 195 1.98 -1.55 -7.74
N HIS A 196 2.33 -2.83 -7.84
CA HIS A 196 1.84 -3.92 -7.00
C HIS A 196 3.01 -4.69 -6.40
N ILE A 197 3.05 -4.80 -5.08
CA ILE A 197 4.00 -5.68 -4.41
C ILE A 197 3.67 -7.12 -4.80
N THR A 198 4.67 -7.83 -5.30
CA THR A 198 4.53 -9.11 -5.97
C THR A 198 5.62 -10.06 -5.49
N ALA A 199 5.24 -11.27 -5.10
CA ALA A 199 6.15 -12.39 -4.90
C ALA A 199 6.49 -13.02 -6.26
N VAL A 200 7.78 -13.24 -6.53
CA VAL A 200 8.31 -13.68 -7.82
C VAL A 200 9.27 -14.85 -7.63
N LYS A 201 9.05 -15.94 -8.36
CA LYS A 201 9.92 -17.12 -8.41
C LYS A 201 9.91 -17.68 -9.83
N GLY A 202 11.07 -17.71 -10.48
CA GLY A 202 11.17 -18.06 -11.89
C GLY A 202 10.27 -17.17 -12.76
N ASP A 203 9.40 -17.79 -13.56
CA ASP A 203 8.45 -17.09 -14.42
C ASP A 203 7.07 -16.86 -13.78
N ALA A 204 6.90 -17.16 -12.50
CA ALA A 204 5.63 -17.03 -11.78
C ALA A 204 5.60 -15.79 -10.88
N LYS A 205 4.43 -15.14 -10.82
CA LYS A 205 4.21 -13.86 -10.14
C LYS A 205 2.89 -13.88 -9.36
N ILE A 206 2.94 -13.54 -8.07
CA ILE A 206 1.75 -13.43 -7.19
C ILE A 206 1.69 -12.03 -6.58
N PRO A 207 0.72 -11.18 -6.95
CA PRO A 207 0.41 -9.97 -6.18
C PRO A 207 0.07 -10.36 -4.74
N VAL A 208 0.79 -9.80 -3.77
CA VAL A 208 0.74 -10.29 -2.38
C VAL A 208 -0.62 -10.02 -1.72
N ASP A 209 -1.34 -9.01 -2.17
CA ASP A 209 -2.69 -8.66 -1.71
C ASP A 209 -3.72 -9.78 -1.93
N LYS A 210 -3.53 -10.63 -2.95
CA LYS A 210 -4.40 -11.80 -3.20
C LYS A 210 -4.31 -12.81 -2.06
N ILE A 211 -3.16 -12.91 -1.41
CA ILE A 211 -2.92 -13.83 -0.30
C ILE A 211 -3.13 -13.12 1.02
N GLU A 212 -2.49 -11.98 1.27
CA GLU A 212 -2.52 -11.30 2.58
C GLU A 212 -3.82 -10.52 2.84
N LEU A 213 -4.59 -10.16 1.80
CA LEU A 213 -5.91 -9.52 1.95
C LEU A 213 -7.04 -10.44 1.51
N TYR A 214 -7.10 -10.78 0.21
CA TYR A 214 -8.28 -11.44 -0.35
C TYR A 214 -8.52 -12.85 0.21
N MET A 215 -7.48 -13.67 0.35
CA MET A 215 -7.61 -15.01 0.96
C MET A 215 -7.80 -14.95 2.49
N ARG A 216 -7.56 -13.79 3.11
CA ARG A 216 -7.65 -13.56 4.57
C ARG A 216 -8.87 -12.74 4.97
N GLY A 217 -9.90 -12.66 4.13
CA GLY A 217 -11.17 -12.02 4.49
C GLY A 217 -11.13 -10.50 4.49
N LYS A 218 -10.04 -9.89 4.00
CA LYS A 218 -9.84 -8.44 3.94
C LYS A 218 -10.06 -7.89 2.52
N ALA A 219 -10.98 -8.48 1.76
CA ALA A 219 -11.36 -7.91 0.47
C ALA A 219 -11.86 -6.47 0.64
N SER A 220 -11.49 -5.58 -0.28
CA SER A 220 -11.87 -4.17 -0.24
C SER A 220 -13.38 -3.98 -0.45
N GLY A 221 -13.96 -3.07 0.33
CA GLY A 221 -15.36 -2.67 0.23
C GLY A 221 -16.05 -2.75 1.59
N ASP A 222 -16.95 -1.81 1.85
CA ASP A 222 -17.82 -1.86 3.03
C ASP A 222 -19.03 -2.72 2.70
N LEU A 223 -19.08 -3.93 3.29
CA LEU A 223 -20.11 -4.91 3.01
C LEU A 223 -21.51 -4.38 3.35
N ASP A 224 -21.66 -3.66 4.47
CA ASP A 224 -22.96 -3.18 4.93
C ASP A 224 -23.50 -2.09 4.00
N SER A 225 -22.62 -1.16 3.59
CA SER A 225 -22.94 -0.11 2.64
C SER A 225 -23.30 -0.68 1.26
N LEU A 226 -22.51 -1.62 0.75
CA LEU A 226 -22.77 -2.30 -0.53
C LEU A 226 -24.09 -3.09 -0.49
N GLN A 227 -24.35 -3.79 0.61
CA GLN A 227 -25.57 -4.58 0.80
C GLN A 227 -26.81 -3.69 0.89
N ALA A 228 -26.72 -2.54 1.57
CA ALA A 228 -27.81 -1.57 1.64
C ALA A 228 -28.14 -0.99 0.25
N GLU A 229 -27.14 -0.61 -0.53
CA GLU A 229 -27.35 -0.12 -1.90
C GLU A 229 -27.94 -1.22 -2.81
N TYR A 230 -27.42 -2.45 -2.72
CA TYR A 230 -27.94 -3.58 -3.47
C TYR A 230 -29.40 -3.89 -3.13
N ASN A 231 -29.74 -3.92 -1.84
CA ASN A 231 -31.10 -4.17 -1.38
C ASN A 231 -32.07 -3.09 -1.87
N SER A 232 -31.66 -1.82 -1.84
CA SER A 232 -32.45 -0.72 -2.40
C SER A 232 -32.77 -0.90 -3.89
N LEU A 233 -31.77 -1.28 -4.71
CA LEU A 233 -31.98 -1.60 -6.13
C LEU A 233 -32.82 -2.85 -6.34
N LYS A 234 -32.64 -3.87 -5.49
CA LYS A 234 -33.42 -5.10 -5.51
C LYS A 234 -34.90 -4.83 -5.22
N ASP A 235 -35.21 -4.01 -4.22
CA ASP A 235 -36.58 -3.63 -3.86
C ASP A 235 -37.24 -2.77 -4.94
N ALA A 236 -36.48 -1.84 -5.55
CA ALA A 236 -36.94 -1.07 -6.71
C ALA A 236 -37.28 -1.99 -7.90
N ARG A 237 -36.44 -3.01 -8.17
CA ARG A 237 -36.70 -4.01 -9.22
C ARG A 237 -37.91 -4.88 -8.92
N ILE A 238 -38.10 -5.29 -7.66
CA ILE A 238 -39.24 -6.11 -7.23
C ILE A 238 -40.55 -5.32 -7.33
N SER A 239 -40.54 -4.05 -6.91
CA SER A 239 -41.73 -3.18 -6.93
C SER A 239 -42.20 -2.86 -8.35
N SER A 240 -41.29 -2.62 -9.29
CA SER A 240 -41.65 -2.46 -10.70
C SER A 240 -40.51 -2.82 -11.65
N GLN A 241 -40.48 -4.09 -12.06
CA GLN A 241 -39.47 -4.59 -12.99
C GLN A 241 -39.49 -3.86 -14.34
N LYS A 242 -40.67 -3.48 -14.85
CA LYS A 242 -40.80 -2.76 -16.12
C LYS A 242 -40.20 -1.36 -16.05
N GLU A 243 -40.42 -0.62 -14.96
CA GLU A 243 -39.82 0.71 -14.78
C GLU A 243 -38.31 0.61 -14.54
N PHE A 244 -37.87 -0.37 -13.73
CA PHE A 244 -36.45 -0.61 -13.48
C PHE A 244 -35.67 -0.88 -14.77
N ALA A 245 -36.23 -1.67 -15.68
CA ALA A 245 -35.61 -2.05 -16.95
C ALA A 245 -35.55 -0.92 -17.99
N LYS A 246 -36.24 0.21 -17.79
CA LYS A 246 -36.15 1.36 -18.71
C LYS A 246 -34.78 2.04 -18.68
N ASP A 247 -34.10 2.01 -17.54
CA ASP A 247 -32.72 2.50 -17.42
C ASP A 247 -31.75 1.32 -17.27
N PRO A 248 -30.93 1.00 -18.29
CA PRO A 248 -29.95 -0.08 -18.22
C PRO A 248 -28.88 0.15 -17.14
N ASN A 249 -28.69 1.37 -16.64
CA ASN A 249 -27.77 1.64 -15.53
C ASN A 249 -28.20 0.97 -14.23
N ASN A 250 -29.51 0.78 -14.02
CA ASN A 250 -30.02 0.10 -12.82
C ASN A 250 -29.53 -1.35 -12.76
N ALA A 251 -29.68 -2.09 -13.85
CA ALA A 251 -29.21 -3.48 -13.94
C ALA A 251 -27.68 -3.56 -13.84
N LYS A 252 -26.95 -2.66 -14.53
CA LYS A 252 -25.49 -2.62 -14.50
C LYS A 252 -24.96 -2.36 -13.09
N ARG A 253 -25.53 -1.38 -12.36
CA ARG A 253 -25.15 -1.09 -10.97
C ARG A 253 -25.45 -2.27 -10.06
N MET A 254 -26.63 -2.88 -10.21
CA MET A 254 -27.02 -4.04 -9.41
C MET A 254 -26.06 -5.23 -9.60
N GLU A 255 -25.67 -5.53 -10.84
CA GLU A 255 -24.72 -6.61 -11.16
C GLU A 255 -23.30 -6.34 -10.59
N VAL A 256 -22.84 -5.10 -10.65
CA VAL A 256 -21.55 -4.70 -10.07
C VAL A 256 -21.56 -4.86 -8.55
N LEU A 257 -22.61 -4.39 -7.87
CA LEU A 257 -22.75 -4.51 -6.42
C LEU A 257 -22.83 -5.98 -6.00
N GLU A 258 -23.65 -6.79 -6.68
CA GLU A 258 -23.75 -8.23 -6.44
C GLU A 258 -22.38 -8.91 -6.56
N LYS A 259 -21.61 -8.54 -7.58
CA LYS A 259 -20.27 -9.10 -7.78
C LYS A 259 -19.29 -8.68 -6.67
N GLN A 260 -19.35 -7.44 -6.21
CA GLN A 260 -18.52 -6.95 -5.11
C GLN A 260 -18.84 -7.66 -3.80
N ILE A 261 -20.13 -7.77 -3.44
CA ILE A 261 -20.62 -8.49 -2.27
C ILE A 261 -20.16 -9.94 -2.31
N HIS A 262 -20.44 -10.64 -3.43
CA HIS A 262 -20.03 -12.04 -3.60
C HIS A 262 -18.53 -12.26 -3.42
N ASN A 263 -17.70 -11.31 -3.89
CA ASN A 263 -16.25 -11.40 -3.72
C ASN A 263 -15.82 -11.23 -2.25
N ILE A 264 -16.49 -10.36 -1.48
CA ILE A 264 -16.23 -10.15 -0.05
C ILE A 264 -16.67 -11.37 0.76
N GLU A 265 -17.87 -11.89 0.52
CA GLU A 265 -18.38 -13.09 1.20
C GLU A 265 -17.44 -14.29 0.97
N ARG A 266 -17.01 -14.50 -0.28
CA ARG A 266 -16.05 -15.55 -0.62
C ARG A 266 -14.70 -15.35 0.06
N SER A 267 -14.22 -14.11 0.11
CA SER A 267 -12.98 -13.74 0.82
C SER A 267 -13.05 -14.13 2.30
N GLN A 268 -14.16 -13.79 2.97
CA GLN A 268 -14.38 -14.12 4.38
C GLN A 268 -14.53 -15.63 4.61
N ASP A 269 -15.21 -16.33 3.71
CA ASP A 269 -15.35 -17.78 3.78
C ASP A 269 -14.00 -18.50 3.64
N MET A 270 -13.16 -18.10 2.68
CA MET A 270 -11.81 -18.64 2.52
C MET A 270 -10.97 -18.46 3.78
N ALA A 271 -11.04 -17.29 4.40
CA ALA A 271 -10.35 -17.02 5.65
C ALA A 271 -10.82 -17.99 6.73
N ARG A 272 -12.13 -18.14 6.90
CA ARG A 272 -12.72 -19.05 7.88
C ARG A 272 -12.28 -20.50 7.68
N VAL A 273 -12.24 -20.98 6.44
CA VAL A 273 -11.78 -22.34 6.11
C VAL A 273 -10.32 -22.56 6.52
N LEU A 274 -9.44 -21.58 6.27
CA LEU A 274 -8.03 -21.65 6.69
C LEU A 274 -7.89 -21.59 8.21
N GLU A 275 -8.62 -20.70 8.88
CA GLU A 275 -8.62 -20.57 10.34
C GLU A 275 -9.10 -21.86 11.02
N GLN A 276 -10.17 -22.48 10.53
CA GLN A 276 -10.70 -23.75 11.04
C GLN A 276 -9.68 -24.89 10.91
N ALA A 277 -8.91 -24.92 9.82
CA ALA A 277 -7.80 -25.87 9.63
C ALA A 277 -6.57 -25.56 10.50
N GLY A 278 -6.55 -24.43 11.21
CA GLY A 278 -5.42 -23.96 12.03
C GLY A 278 -4.32 -23.28 11.23
N ILE A 279 -4.61 -22.88 9.99
CA ILE A 279 -3.69 -22.14 9.11
C ILE A 279 -3.98 -20.64 9.28
N VAL A 280 -3.73 -20.15 10.49
CA VAL A 280 -4.02 -18.77 10.93
C VAL A 280 -3.30 -17.71 10.06
N ASN A 281 -3.78 -16.48 10.06
CA ASN A 281 -3.16 -15.37 9.33
C ASN A 281 -1.82 -14.92 9.94
N THR A 282 -0.74 -15.58 9.55
CA THR A 282 0.65 -15.20 9.91
C THR A 282 1.50 -15.06 8.66
N ALA A 283 2.58 -14.27 8.78
CA ALA A 283 3.54 -14.08 7.71
C ALA A 283 4.16 -15.42 7.24
N SER A 284 4.48 -16.33 8.16
CA SER A 284 4.99 -17.67 7.86
C SER A 284 4.01 -18.51 7.04
N ASN A 285 2.72 -18.55 7.44
CA ASN A 285 1.70 -19.28 6.69
C ASN A 285 1.46 -18.67 5.30
N ASN A 286 1.38 -17.33 5.20
CA ASN A 286 1.19 -16.64 3.92
C ASN A 286 2.36 -16.86 2.98
N SER A 287 3.59 -16.77 3.51
CA SER A 287 4.81 -17.03 2.76
C SER A 287 4.88 -18.48 2.25
N MET A 288 4.58 -19.48 3.10
CA MET A 288 4.50 -20.88 2.70
C MET A 288 3.44 -21.13 1.61
N ILE A 289 2.28 -20.48 1.70
CA ILE A 289 1.24 -20.58 0.66
C ILE A 289 1.72 -19.99 -0.66
N MET A 290 2.34 -18.81 -0.63
CA MET A 290 2.90 -18.17 -1.83
C MET A 290 3.93 -19.05 -2.51
N ASP A 291 4.88 -19.61 -1.75
CA ASP A 291 5.95 -20.46 -2.27
C ASP A 291 5.39 -21.69 -3.00
N LYS A 292 4.46 -22.42 -2.36
CA LYS A 292 3.80 -23.57 -2.98
C LYS A 292 3.01 -23.20 -4.23
N LEU A 293 2.31 -22.07 -4.21
CA LEU A 293 1.55 -21.60 -5.38
C LEU A 293 2.48 -21.25 -6.53
N LEU A 294 3.59 -20.56 -6.27
CA LEU A 294 4.62 -20.23 -7.25
C LEU A 294 5.22 -21.48 -7.87
N ASP A 295 5.54 -22.51 -7.07
CA ASP A 295 6.02 -23.80 -7.58
C ASP A 295 4.98 -24.49 -8.46
N SER A 296 3.71 -24.47 -8.06
CA SER A 296 2.63 -25.07 -8.85
C SER A 296 2.45 -24.39 -10.22
N ALA A 297 2.77 -23.11 -10.33
CA ALA A 297 2.62 -22.32 -11.55
C ALA A 297 3.54 -22.79 -12.69
N GLN A 298 4.63 -23.50 -12.37
CA GLN A 298 5.53 -24.07 -13.36
C GLN A 298 4.80 -25.07 -14.28
N GLY A 299 3.76 -25.74 -13.78
CA GLY A 299 2.90 -26.62 -14.57
C GLY A 299 1.80 -25.91 -15.38
N ALA A 300 1.64 -24.58 -15.24
CA ALA A 300 0.59 -23.84 -15.93
C ALA A 300 0.99 -23.50 -17.37
N THR A 301 0.08 -23.77 -18.31
CA THR A 301 0.23 -23.47 -19.74
C THR A 301 -1.00 -22.72 -20.25
N SER A 302 -0.96 -22.20 -21.48
CA SER A 302 -2.15 -21.59 -22.11
C SER A 302 -3.32 -22.57 -22.23
N ALA A 303 -3.05 -23.87 -22.36
CA ALA A 303 -4.06 -24.93 -22.40
C ALA A 303 -4.64 -25.24 -21.01
N ASN A 304 -3.80 -25.24 -19.96
CA ASN A 304 -4.25 -25.41 -18.59
C ASN A 304 -3.68 -24.33 -17.67
N ARG A 305 -4.52 -23.34 -17.38
CA ARG A 305 -4.20 -22.17 -16.55
C ARG A 305 -4.57 -22.35 -15.07
N LYS A 306 -5.00 -23.54 -14.66
CA LYS A 306 -5.47 -23.79 -13.29
C LYS A 306 -4.53 -24.76 -12.58
N THR A 307 -4.12 -24.41 -11.38
CA THR A 307 -3.30 -25.26 -10.51
C THR A 307 -3.96 -25.36 -9.14
N SER A 308 -3.51 -26.32 -8.34
CA SER A 308 -3.92 -26.40 -6.94
C SER A 308 -2.82 -26.94 -6.07
N VAL A 309 -2.78 -26.48 -4.83
CA VAL A 309 -1.87 -26.97 -3.80
C VAL A 309 -2.65 -27.39 -2.58
N VAL A 310 -2.09 -28.29 -1.78
CA VAL A 310 -2.65 -28.65 -0.48
C VAL A 310 -1.73 -28.12 0.61
N VAL A 311 -2.33 -27.43 1.57
CA VAL A 311 -1.67 -26.96 2.78
C VAL A 311 -2.27 -27.65 4.00
N SER A 312 -1.43 -27.95 4.97
CA SER A 312 -1.80 -28.70 6.17
C SER A 312 -1.65 -27.79 7.38
N GLY A 313 -2.70 -27.75 8.20
CA GLY A 313 -2.66 -27.18 9.53
C GLY A 313 -2.94 -28.26 10.58
N PRO A 314 -2.89 -27.90 11.87
CA PRO A 314 -3.08 -28.84 12.97
C PRO A 314 -4.47 -29.51 12.96
N ASN A 315 -5.48 -28.86 12.38
CA ASN A 315 -6.87 -29.33 12.41
C ASN A 315 -7.36 -29.89 11.07
N GLY A 316 -6.53 -29.91 10.03
CA GLY A 316 -6.91 -30.44 8.73
C GLY A 316 -6.12 -29.87 7.56
N ASN A 317 -6.54 -30.30 6.37
CA ASN A 317 -5.93 -29.89 5.11
C ASN A 317 -6.88 -28.97 4.33
N VAL A 318 -6.31 -27.96 3.67
CA VAL A 318 -7.05 -27.07 2.77
C VAL A 318 -6.43 -27.13 1.39
N ARG A 319 -7.25 -27.33 0.37
CA ARG A 319 -6.81 -27.21 -1.03
C ARG A 319 -7.03 -25.78 -1.51
N ILE A 320 -5.98 -25.19 -2.02
CA ILE A 320 -5.99 -23.84 -2.60
C ILE A 320 -5.90 -23.99 -4.12
N TYR A 321 -6.88 -23.45 -4.82
CA TYR A 321 -6.95 -23.40 -6.27
C TYR A 321 -6.51 -22.04 -6.78
N ALA A 322 -5.63 -22.04 -7.78
CA ALA A 322 -5.12 -20.85 -8.43
C ALA A 322 -5.45 -20.86 -9.92
N THR A 323 -5.84 -19.70 -10.45
CA THR A 323 -5.92 -19.47 -11.90
C THR A 323 -4.87 -18.45 -12.29
N TRP A 324 -4.13 -18.73 -13.36
CA TRP A 324 -3.01 -17.92 -13.84
C TRP A 324 -3.36 -17.22 -15.16
N THR A 325 -2.99 -15.96 -15.26
CA THR A 325 -2.92 -15.24 -16.54
C THR A 325 -1.54 -15.49 -17.13
N ILE A 326 -1.48 -16.05 -18.34
CA ILE A 326 -0.25 -16.11 -19.13
C ILE A 326 -0.07 -14.74 -19.80
N LEU A 327 1.02 -14.06 -19.47
CA LEU A 327 1.37 -12.75 -20.02
C LEU A 327 2.05 -12.91 -21.40
N PRO A 328 2.12 -11.84 -22.21
CA PRO A 328 2.73 -11.91 -23.54
C PRO A 328 4.21 -12.35 -23.55
N ASP A 329 4.93 -12.12 -22.45
CA ASP A 329 6.31 -12.56 -22.23
C ASP A 329 6.43 -14.04 -21.79
N GLY A 330 5.31 -14.78 -21.77
CA GLY A 330 5.23 -16.18 -21.34
C GLY A 330 5.15 -16.38 -19.83
N THR A 331 5.32 -15.32 -19.04
CA THR A 331 5.28 -15.43 -17.58
C THR A 331 3.85 -15.54 -17.04
N LYS A 332 3.71 -16.09 -15.82
CA LYS A 332 2.41 -16.39 -15.21
C LYS A 332 2.13 -15.45 -14.06
N ARG A 333 0.98 -14.78 -14.09
CA ARG A 333 0.51 -13.93 -12.98
C ARG A 333 -0.77 -14.50 -12.38
N LEU A 334 -0.79 -14.69 -11.06
CA LEU A 334 -1.98 -15.17 -10.36
C LEU A 334 -3.15 -14.21 -10.57
N SER A 335 -4.26 -14.70 -11.13
CA SER A 335 -5.47 -13.92 -11.37
C SER A 335 -6.46 -14.08 -10.20
N THR A 336 -6.73 -15.33 -9.82
CA THR A 336 -7.71 -15.68 -8.78
C THR A 336 -7.15 -16.76 -7.87
N VAL A 337 -7.43 -16.66 -6.58
CA VAL A 337 -7.17 -17.69 -5.58
C VAL A 337 -8.47 -18.06 -4.89
N ASN A 338 -8.68 -19.35 -4.65
CA ASN A 338 -9.89 -19.87 -3.99
C ASN A 338 -9.53 -21.06 -3.10
N THR A 339 -10.21 -21.24 -1.97
CA THR A 339 -10.12 -22.50 -1.22
C THR A 339 -11.22 -23.46 -1.68
N GLY A 340 -10.93 -24.76 -1.63
CA GLY A 340 -11.95 -25.79 -1.59
C GLY A 340 -12.07 -26.33 -0.17
N THR A 341 -13.29 -26.63 0.25
CA THR A 341 -13.52 -27.45 1.44
C THR A 341 -13.41 -28.92 1.03
N PHE A 342 -12.58 -29.68 1.74
CA PHE A 342 -12.75 -31.13 1.76
C PHE A 342 -13.92 -31.39 2.71
N LYS A 343 -15.03 -31.91 2.17
CA LYS A 343 -16.08 -32.52 3.01
C LYS A 343 -15.63 -33.91 3.43
#